data_AF-A0A1H4C086-F1
#
_entry.id   AF-A0A1H4C086-F1
#
_cell.length_a   1.000
_cell.length_b   1.000
_cell.length_c   1.000
_cell.angle_alpha   90.00
_cell.angle_beta   90.00
_cell.angle_gamma   90.00
#
_symmetry.space_group_name_H-M   'P 1'
#
loop_
_entity.id
_entity.type
_entity.pdbx_description
1 polymer ?
#
loop_
_entity_poly.entity_id
_entity_poly.type
_entity_poly.pdbx_seq_one_letter_code
_entity_poly.pdbx_strand_id
1 'polypeptide(L)'
;MLETYINSLDIRMELEDSIFSMYPDTLHMNIINNSDYKLLTGSRYSMKYFESGIWKSISQLENTIWADVEIPVDPQSSRGSDAILFIRNLKPGRYRIEKEFSIVIPTIKRSPNNIRITLSDEFILN
;
A
#
# COMPACT_ATOMS: atom_id res chain seq x y z
N MET A 1 4.42 -2.26 23.12
CA MET A 1 4.96 -0.89 23.22
C MET A 1 5.36 -0.35 21.85
N LEU A 2 6.26 -1.00 21.10
CA LEU A 2 6.65 -0.52 19.76
C LEU A 2 5.49 -0.57 18.75
N GLU A 3 4.80 -1.71 18.64
CA GLU A 3 3.67 -1.87 17.71
C GLU A 3 2.53 -0.87 17.96
N THR A 4 2.16 -0.66 19.23
CA THR A 4 1.18 0.34 19.65
C THR A 4 1.59 1.77 19.24
N TYR A 5 2.88 2.09 19.36
CA TYR A 5 3.41 3.38 18.93
C TYR A 5 3.35 3.54 17.41
N ILE A 6 3.74 2.51 16.66
CA ILE A 6 3.69 2.54 15.19
C ILE A 6 2.25 2.67 14.69
N ASN A 7 1.31 1.96 15.31
CA ASN A 7 -0.12 2.10 15.01
C ASN A 7 -0.71 3.45 15.42
N SER A 8 0.00 4.24 16.23
CA SER A 8 -0.40 5.62 16.58
C SER A 8 0.12 6.67 15.60
N LEU A 9 1.05 6.31 14.70
CA LEU A 9 1.51 7.21 13.65
C LEU A 9 0.39 7.40 12.63
N ASP A 10 0.12 8.66 12.27
CA ASP A 10 -0.81 8.98 11.18
C ASP A 10 -0.11 8.79 9.83
N ILE A 11 -0.04 7.53 9.42
CA ILE A 11 0.48 7.10 8.13
C ILE A 11 -0.60 6.26 7.46
N ARG A 12 -1.01 6.65 6.25
CA ARG A 12 -2.09 5.95 5.52
C ARG A 12 -1.89 6.00 4.01
N MET A 13 -2.60 5.09 3.35
CA MET A 13 -2.70 5.02 1.90
C MET A 13 -4.17 5.19 1.56
N GLU A 14 -4.45 6.06 0.60
CA GLU A 14 -5.80 6.33 0.13
C GLU A 14 -5.81 6.16 -1.40
N LEU A 15 -6.77 5.40 -1.92
CA LEU A 15 -7.06 5.36 -3.35
C LEU A 15 -7.78 6.64 -3.76
N GLU A 16 -7.44 7.18 -4.93
CA GLU A 16 -8.17 8.33 -5.49
C GLU A 16 -9.63 7.97 -5.81
N ASP A 17 -9.84 6.74 -6.30
CA ASP A 17 -11.15 6.18 -6.62
C ASP A 17 -11.42 4.90 -5.82
N SER A 18 -12.62 4.82 -5.23
CA SER A 18 -13.08 3.65 -4.47
C SER A 18 -14.08 2.78 -5.24
N ILE A 19 -14.55 3.22 -6.41
CA ILE A 19 -15.52 2.49 -7.23
C ILE A 19 -15.12 2.57 -8.70
N PHE A 20 -14.93 1.42 -9.33
CA PHE A 20 -14.58 1.28 -10.73
C PHE A 20 -15.71 0.59 -11.50
N SER A 21 -16.14 1.20 -12.61
CA SER A 21 -17.18 0.63 -13.49
C SER A 21 -16.62 -0.31 -14.57
N MET A 22 -15.30 -0.28 -14.75
CA MET A 22 -14.55 -1.13 -15.68
C MET A 22 -13.25 -1.52 -14.99
N TYR A 23 -12.56 -2.52 -15.52
CA TYR A 23 -11.24 -2.91 -15.02
C TYR A 23 -10.27 -1.71 -15.08
N PRO A 24 -9.74 -1.24 -13.93
CA PRO A 24 -8.73 -0.20 -13.96
C PRO A 24 -7.39 -0.79 -14.43
N ASP A 25 -6.77 -0.15 -15.41
CA ASP A 25 -5.39 -0.47 -15.82
C ASP A 25 -4.38 0.05 -14.78
N THR A 26 -4.76 1.05 -13.98
CA THR A 26 -3.91 1.66 -12.96
C THR A 26 -4.75 2.06 -11.75
N LEU A 27 -4.22 1.81 -10.55
CA LEU A 27 -4.75 2.36 -9.31
C LEU A 27 -3.91 3.56 -8.91
N HIS A 28 -4.53 4.73 -8.84
CA HIS A 28 -3.91 5.93 -8.32
C HIS A 28 -4.10 5.98 -6.80
N MET A 29 -2.99 6.11 -6.07
CA MET A 29 -2.97 6.13 -4.61
C MET A 29 -2.21 7.36 -4.12
N ASN A 30 -2.65 7.94 -3.02
CA ASN A 30 -1.91 8.92 -2.27
C ASN A 30 -1.39 8.30 -0.97
N ILE A 31 -0.08 8.32 -0.78
CA ILE A 31 0.56 7.91 0.46
C ILE A 31 0.72 9.14 1.33
N ILE A 32 0.06 9.16 2.48
CA ILE A 32 0.04 10.27 3.42
C ILE A 32 0.90 9.90 4.62
N ASN A 33 1.91 10.71 4.89
CA ASN A 33 2.82 10.55 6.01
C ASN A 33 2.80 11.81 6.88
N ASN A 34 1.94 11.84 7.88
CA ASN A 34 1.89 12.90 8.88
C ASN A 34 2.79 12.59 10.10
N SER A 35 3.68 11.61 9.98
CA SER A 35 4.67 11.29 11.00
C SER A 35 5.98 12.09 10.81
N ASP A 36 6.84 12.05 11.84
CA ASP A 36 8.17 12.64 11.80
C ASP A 36 9.23 11.72 11.15
N TYR A 37 8.81 10.56 10.63
CA TYR A 37 9.70 9.56 10.08
C TYR A 37 9.58 9.48 8.56
N LYS A 38 10.71 9.22 7.91
CA LYS A 38 10.75 8.97 6.48
C LYS A 38 10.24 7.57 6.17
N LEU A 39 9.43 7.44 5.12
CA LEU A 39 9.01 6.14 4.60
C LEU A 39 9.82 5.79 3.35
N LEU A 40 10.27 4.55 3.29
CA LEU A 40 10.81 3.94 2.08
C LEU A 40 9.76 2.98 1.53
N THR A 41 9.32 3.22 0.31
CA THR A 41 8.42 2.31 -0.43
C THR A 41 9.17 1.02 -0.74
N GLY A 42 8.66 -0.12 -0.28
CA GLY A 42 9.12 -1.41 -0.80
C GLY A 42 8.47 -1.70 -2.15
N SER A 43 9.04 -2.63 -2.91
CA SER A 43 8.52 -3.07 -4.22
C SER A 43 7.32 -4.02 -4.14
N ARG A 44 6.82 -4.32 -2.93
CA ARG A 44 5.82 -5.36 -2.70
C ARG A 44 4.43 -4.77 -2.54
N TYR A 45 3.60 -5.01 -3.54
CA TYR A 45 2.16 -4.89 -3.46
C TYR A 45 1.52 -6.27 -3.37
N SER A 46 0.35 -6.34 -2.74
CA SER A 46 -0.53 -7.50 -2.83
C SER A 46 -1.97 -7.03 -2.96
N MET A 47 -2.82 -7.82 -3.62
CA MET A 47 -4.25 -7.56 -3.67
C MET A 47 -5.03 -8.76 -3.16
N LYS A 48 -6.11 -8.48 -2.45
CA LYS A 48 -7.03 -9.46 -1.90
C LYS A 48 -8.44 -9.22 -2.44
N TYR A 49 -9.16 -10.30 -2.70
CA TYR A 49 -10.57 -10.29 -3.06
C TYR A 49 -11.42 -10.76 -1.88
N PHE A 50 -12.52 -10.05 -1.61
CA PHE A 50 -13.44 -10.43 -0.53
C PHE A 50 -14.44 -11.48 -1.04
N GLU A 51 -14.36 -12.69 -0.51
CA GLU A 51 -15.24 -13.79 -0.89
C GLU A 51 -15.65 -14.58 0.34
N SER A 52 -16.95 -14.83 0.51
CA SER A 52 -17.49 -15.63 1.61
C SER A 52 -17.07 -15.13 3.02
N GLY A 53 -17.03 -13.81 3.21
CA GLY A 53 -16.71 -13.21 4.51
C GLY A 53 -15.21 -13.12 4.83
N ILE A 54 -14.34 -13.56 3.92
CA ILE A 54 -12.88 -13.57 4.13
C ILE A 54 -12.14 -12.89 2.97
N TRP A 55 -11.00 -12.28 3.29
CA TRP A 55 -10.08 -11.73 2.29
C TRP A 55 -9.15 -12.83 1.77
N LYS A 56 -9.20 -13.10 0.46
CA LYS A 56 -8.37 -14.10 -0.21
C LYS A 56 -7.33 -13.43 -1.09
N SER A 57 -6.06 -13.80 -0.92
CA SER A 57 -4.98 -13.30 -1.79
C SER A 57 -5.21 -13.71 -3.24
N ILE A 58 -5.00 -12.78 -4.16
CA ILE A 58 -5.08 -13.04 -5.61
C ILE A 58 -3.71 -13.50 -6.07
N SER A 59 -3.52 -14.82 -6.21
CA SER A 59 -2.22 -15.43 -6.55
C SER A 59 -1.63 -14.98 -7.89
N GLN A 60 -2.47 -14.53 -8.84
CA GLN A 60 -2.04 -14.00 -10.14
C GLN A 60 -1.13 -12.76 -10.02
N LEU A 61 -1.10 -12.12 -8.86
CA LEU A 61 -0.30 -10.94 -8.57
C LEU A 61 1.05 -11.22 -7.94
N GLU A 62 1.30 -12.45 -7.48
CA GLU A 62 2.60 -12.81 -6.91
C GLU A 62 3.75 -12.61 -7.93
N ASN A 63 3.40 -12.59 -9.23
CA ASN A 63 4.32 -12.39 -10.36
C ASN A 63 4.07 -11.10 -11.16
N THR A 64 3.18 -10.21 -10.70
CA THR A 64 2.96 -8.93 -11.39
C THR A 64 4.10 -7.97 -11.06
N ILE A 65 4.79 -7.49 -12.09
CA ILE A 65 5.83 -6.47 -11.95
C ILE A 65 5.10 -5.15 -11.72
N TRP A 66 5.11 -4.70 -10.47
CA TRP A 66 4.75 -3.32 -10.14
C TRP A 66 5.95 -2.47 -10.54
N ALA A 67 5.76 -1.57 -11.51
CA ALA A 67 6.78 -0.61 -11.91
C ALA A 67 6.93 0.46 -10.82
N ASP A 68 7.32 0.06 -9.62
CA ASP A 68 7.58 0.99 -8.53
C ASP A 68 9.05 1.40 -8.66
N VAL A 69 9.27 2.67 -9.00
CA VAL A 69 10.53 3.30 -8.64
C VAL A 69 10.47 3.40 -7.11
N GLU A 70 11.46 2.88 -6.39
CA GLU A 70 11.55 3.09 -4.94
C GLU A 70 11.67 4.60 -4.69
N ILE A 71 10.57 5.26 -4.32
CA ILE A 71 10.58 6.69 -4.04
C ILE A 71 10.09 6.95 -2.63
N PRO A 72 10.94 7.57 -1.80
CA PRO A 72 10.58 7.82 -0.41
C PRO A 72 9.40 8.78 -0.28
N VAL A 73 8.69 8.68 0.84
CA VAL A 73 7.74 9.68 1.31
C VAL A 73 8.38 10.37 2.50
N ASP A 74 8.62 11.67 2.37
CA ASP A 74 9.28 12.45 3.42
C ASP A 74 8.33 12.67 4.61
N PRO A 75 8.86 13.01 5.81
CA PRO A 75 8.04 13.38 6.96
C PRO A 75 7.09 14.53 6.64
N GLN A 76 5.91 14.54 7.27
CA GLN A 76 4.92 15.62 7.13
C GLN A 76 4.54 15.93 5.67
N SER A 77 4.43 14.90 4.83
CA SER A 77 4.18 15.05 3.40
C SER A 77 3.25 13.96 2.86
N SER A 78 2.75 14.18 1.64
CA SER A 78 2.03 13.17 0.88
C SER A 78 2.66 12.97 -0.49
N ARG A 79 2.42 11.80 -1.07
CA ARG A 79 2.98 11.44 -2.37
C ARG A 79 2.04 10.54 -3.16
N GLY A 80 1.76 10.95 -4.39
CA GLY A 80 1.08 10.11 -5.39
C GLY A 80 1.93 8.90 -5.80
N SER A 81 1.29 7.76 -5.96
CA SER A 81 1.88 6.48 -6.33
C SER A 81 0.90 5.73 -7.23
N ASP A 82 1.42 5.15 -8.31
CA ASP A 82 0.61 4.41 -9.27
C ASP A 82 0.89 2.91 -9.17
N ALA A 83 -0.17 2.13 -9.12
CA ALA A 83 -0.14 0.68 -9.15
C ALA A 83 -0.67 0.20 -10.51
N ILE A 84 0.21 -0.12 -11.45
CA ILE A 84 -0.19 -0.64 -12.78
C ILE A 84 -0.66 -2.10 -12.63
N LEU A 85 -1.91 -2.35 -13.02
CA LEU A 85 -2.55 -3.66 -12.93
C LEU A 85 -2.45 -4.40 -14.27
N PHE A 86 -1.56 -5.38 -14.36
CA PHE A 86 -1.47 -6.27 -15.53
C PHE A 86 -2.39 -7.50 -15.44
N ILE A 87 -3.51 -7.41 -14.71
CA ILE A 87 -4.44 -8.52 -14.54
C ILE A 87 -5.60 -8.37 -15.50
N ARG A 88 -5.87 -9.43 -16.27
CA ARG A 88 -7.08 -9.53 -17.09
C ARG A 88 -8.07 -10.43 -16.36
N ASN A 89 -9.33 -10.02 -16.29
CA ASN A 89 -10.46 -10.78 -15.73
C ASN A 89 -10.56 -10.82 -14.18
N LEU A 90 -10.42 -9.68 -13.52
CA LEU A 90 -10.94 -9.56 -12.16
C LEU A 90 -12.46 -9.84 -12.16
N LYS A 91 -13.03 -10.29 -11.05
CA LYS A 91 -14.49 -10.44 -10.93
C LYS A 91 -15.09 -9.18 -10.32
N PRO A 92 -16.33 -8.77 -10.64
CA PRO A 92 -17.00 -7.74 -9.87
C PRO A 92 -17.02 -8.10 -8.37
N GLY A 93 -16.82 -7.11 -7.51
CA GLY A 93 -16.84 -7.26 -6.06
C GLY A 93 -15.85 -6.35 -5.34
N ARG A 94 -15.57 -6.68 -4.08
CA ARG A 94 -14.71 -5.88 -3.19
C ARG A 94 -13.27 -6.38 -3.21
N TYR A 95 -12.36 -5.43 -3.37
CA TYR A 95 -10.92 -5.65 -3.40
C TYR A 95 -10.23 -4.82 -2.34
N ARG A 96 -9.06 -5.29 -1.91
CA ARG A 96 -8.14 -4.56 -1.04
C ARG A 96 -6.76 -4.61 -1.65
N ILE A 97 -6.17 -3.45 -1.89
CA ILE A 97 -4.76 -3.32 -2.26
C ILE A 97 -3.94 -3.08 -0.99
N GLU A 98 -2.78 -3.72 -0.89
CA GLU A 98 -1.86 -3.59 0.24
C GLU A 98 -0.46 -3.28 -0.30
N LYS A 99 0.26 -2.38 0.36
CA LYS A 99 1.66 -2.02 0.04
C LYS A 99 2.51 -2.00 1.30
N GLU A 100 3.69 -2.62 1.23
CA GLU A 100 4.67 -2.63 2.33
C GLU A 100 5.56 -1.38 2.29
N PHE A 101 5.76 -0.76 3.45
CA PHE A 101 6.67 0.38 3.65
C PHE A 101 7.63 0.10 4.79
N SER A 102 8.83 0.67 4.69
CA SER A 102 9.79 0.72 5.79
C SER A 102 9.85 2.12 6.40
N ILE A 103 9.57 2.23 7.69
CA ILE A 103 9.76 3.45 8.48
C ILE A 103 11.22 3.55 8.88
N VAL A 104 11.88 4.63 8.49
CA VAL A 104 13.28 4.90 8.85
C VAL A 104 13.31 5.63 10.20
N ILE A 105 13.61 4.88 11.26
CA ILE A 105 13.78 5.45 12.60
C ILE A 105 15.28 5.71 12.84
N PRO A 106 15.70 6.97 13.06
CA PRO A 106 17.07 7.26 13.44
C PRO A 106 17.37 6.65 14.81
N THR A 107 18.21 5.62 14.87
CA THR A 107 18.72 5.13 16.16
C THR A 107 19.93 5.96 16.57
N ILE A 108 20.06 6.21 17.87
CA ILE A 108 21.20 6.94 18.45
C ILE A 108 22.51 6.13 18.31
N LYS A 109 22.48 4.84 17.94
CA LYS A 109 23.68 4.01 17.70
C LYS A 109 23.49 2.95 16.59
N ARG A 110 24.13 3.20 15.45
CA ARG A 110 24.74 2.25 14.46
C ARG A 110 23.91 1.26 13.63
N SER A 111 22.58 1.31 13.58
CA SER A 111 21.83 0.75 12.43
C SER A 111 20.43 1.33 12.35
N PRO A 112 19.92 1.77 11.18
CA PRO A 112 18.51 2.07 11.03
C PRO A 112 17.73 0.76 11.26
N ASN A 113 16.95 0.72 12.33
CA ASN A 113 15.92 -0.32 12.46
C ASN A 113 14.78 0.12 11.56
N ASN A 114 14.71 -0.44 10.36
CA ASN A 114 13.59 -0.23 9.47
C ASN A 114 12.40 -1.04 10.00
N ILE A 115 11.36 -0.35 10.48
CA ILE A 115 10.12 -1.01 10.88
C ILE A 115 9.24 -1.15 9.66
N ARG A 116 8.79 -2.37 9.38
CA ARG A 116 7.88 -2.62 8.27
C ARG A 116 6.44 -2.41 8.70
N ILE A 117 5.69 -1.68 7.89
CA ILE A 117 4.25 -1.52 7.99
C ILE A 117 3.61 -1.90 6.67
N THR A 118 2.37 -2.37 6.72
CA THR A 118 1.56 -2.59 5.52
C THR A 118 0.40 -1.61 5.57
N LEU A 119 0.32 -0.76 4.55
CA LEU A 119 -0.83 0.11 4.35
C LEU A 119 -1.78 -0.56 3.37
N SER A 120 -3.08 -0.33 3.55
CA SER A 120 -4.09 -0.93 2.69
C SER A 120 -5.27 0.01 2.48
N ASP A 121 -5.88 -0.07 1.31
CA ASP A 121 -7.17 0.55 1.04
C ASP A 121 -8.06 -0.37 0.18
N GLU A 122 -9.36 -0.09 0.17
CA GLU A 122 -10.38 -0.92 -0.44
C GLU A 122 -11.05 -0.23 -1.62
N PHE A 123 -11.41 -1.01 -2.64
CA PHE A 123 -12.23 -0.54 -3.75
C PHE A 123 -13.27 -1.57 -4.18
N ILE A 124 -14.28 -1.10 -4.90
CA ILE A 124 -15.33 -1.91 -5.51
C ILE A 124 -15.14 -1.89 -7.02
N LEU A 125 -15.23 -3.07 -7.63
CA LEU A 125 -15.33 -3.24 -9.08
C LEU A 125 -16.76 -3.68 -9.40
N ASN A 126 -17.48 -2.91 -10.21
CA ASN A 126 -18.86 -3.20 -10.62
C ASN A 126 -18.92 -4.12 -11.86
#